data_AF-K0VDR6-F1
#
_entry.id   AF-K0VDR6-F1
#
_cell.length_a   1.000
_cell.length_b   1.000
_cell.length_c   1.000
_cell.angle_alpha   90.00
_cell.angle_beta   90.00
_cell.angle_gamma   90.00
#
_symmetry.space_group_name_H-M   'P 1'
#
loop_
_entity.id
_entity.type
_entity.pdbx_description
1 polymer ?
#
loop_
_entity_poly.entity_id
_entity_poly.type
_entity_poly.pdbx_seq_one_letter_code
_entity_poly.pdbx_strand_id
1 'polypeptide(L)' 'PDLRTRYGAMKSASLLRETLWSMISEIHSTIDFDYSTYTAENLARFERAYQAFEQDR' A
#
# COMPACT_ATOMS: atom_id res chain seq x y z
N PRO A 1 -3.39 12.72 -18.64
CA PRO A 1 -2.96 11.36 -18.24
C PRO A 1 -3.90 10.29 -18.78
N ASP A 2 -3.34 9.27 -19.42
CA ASP A 2 -4.05 8.07 -19.85
C ASP A 2 -4.62 7.29 -18.65
N LEU A 3 -5.51 6.33 -18.93
CA LEU A 3 -6.19 5.53 -17.90
C LEU A 3 -5.22 4.69 -17.07
N ARG A 4 -4.10 4.22 -17.64
CA ARG A 4 -3.11 3.39 -16.91
C ARG A 4 -2.32 4.23 -15.93
N THR A 5 -1.89 5.43 -16.32
CA THR A 5 -1.23 6.38 -15.40
C THR A 5 -2.11 6.71 -14.20
N ARG A 6 -3.39 7.03 -14.42
CA ARG A 6 -4.34 7.31 -13.31
C ARG A 6 -4.55 6.10 -12.41
N TYR A 7 -4.65 4.91 -13.00
CA TYR A 7 -4.77 3.66 -12.27
C TYR A 7 -3.53 3.37 -11.41
N GLY A 8 -2.31 3.53 -11.96
CA GLY A 8 -1.05 3.30 -11.24
C GLY A 8 -0.90 4.22 -10.02
N ALA A 9 -1.24 5.50 -10.17
CA ALA A 9 -1.26 6.45 -9.07
C ALA A 9 -2.25 6.02 -7.96
N MET A 10 -3.49 5.70 -8.34
CA MET A 10 -4.52 5.29 -7.38
C MET A 10 -4.18 3.97 -6.67
N LYS A 11 -3.62 3.00 -7.40
CA LYS A 11 -3.17 1.72 -6.84
C LYS A 11 -2.08 1.91 -5.80
N SER A 12 -1.08 2.74 -6.11
CA SER A 12 0.01 3.07 -5.18
C SER A 12 -0.53 3.77 -3.93
N ALA A 13 -1.37 4.79 -4.09
CA ALA A 13 -2.00 5.49 -2.96
C ALA A 13 -2.83 4.56 -2.07
N SER A 14 -3.57 3.62 -2.67
CA SER A 14 -4.40 2.66 -1.95
C SER A 14 -3.56 1.68 -1.12
N LEU A 15 -2.47 1.16 -1.69
CA LEU A 15 -1.56 0.25 -0.99
C LEU A 15 -0.82 0.95 0.16
N LEU A 16 -0.40 2.20 -0.04
CA LEU A 16 0.20 3.00 1.03
C LEU A 16 -0.79 3.26 2.16
N ARG A 17 -2.03 3.65 1.83
CA ARG A 17 -3.09 3.84 2.83
C ARG A 17 -3.31 2.57 3.65
N GLU A 18 -3.35 1.41 3.00
CA GLU A 18 -3.54 0.13 3.68
C GLU A 18 -2.37 -0.23 4.59
N THR A 19 -1.14 0.02 4.14
CA THR A 19 0.07 -0.16 4.95
C THR A 19 0.04 0.71 6.22
N LEU A 20 -0.34 1.99 6.08
CA LEU A 20 -0.45 2.89 7.23
C LEU A 20 -1.59 2.49 8.17
N TRP A 21 -2.72 2.03 7.62
CA TRP A 21 -3.82 1.51 8.41
C TRP A 21 -3.38 0.31 9.26
N SER A 22 -2.59 -0.62 8.71
CA SER A 22 -2.11 -1.77 9.46
C SER A 22 -1.07 -1.39 10.52
N MET A 23 -0.15 -0.46 10.22
CA MET A 23 0.80 0.06 11.21
C MET A 23 0.11 0.71 12.42
N ILE A 24 -0.92 1.54 12.17
CA ILE A 24 -1.69 2.17 13.25
C ILE A 24 -2.48 1.12 14.03
N SER A 25 -3.03 0.12 13.33
CA SER A 25 -3.77 -0.97 13.96
C SER A 25 -2.89 -1.84 14.85
N GLU A 26 -1.62 -2.02 14.52
CA GLU A 26 -0.66 -2.74 15.39
C GLU A 26 -0.52 -2.08 16.78
N ILE A 27 -0.66 -0.75 16.85
CA ILE A 27 -0.52 0.03 18.10
C ILE A 27 -1.84 0.09 18.88
N HIS A 28 -2.99 0.12 18.18
CA HIS A 28 -4.27 0.49 18.78
C HIS A 28 -5.37 -0.57 18.69
N SER A 29 -5.25 -1.55 17.82
CA SER A 29 -6.27 -2.58 17.64
C SER A 29 -6.24 -3.57 18.80
N THR A 30 -7.42 -4.04 19.19
CA THR A 30 -7.60 -5.12 20.17
C THR A 30 -7.89 -6.46 19.50
N ILE A 31 -7.86 -6.51 18.16
CA ILE A 31 -8.11 -7.71 17.37
C ILE A 31 -6.84 -8.54 17.31
N ASP A 32 -6.98 -9.84 17.58
CA ASP A 32 -5.90 -10.82 17.38
C ASP A 32 -5.69 -11.08 15.87
N PHE A 33 -4.77 -10.34 15.29
CA PHE A 33 -4.41 -10.40 13.88
C PHE A 33 -2.93 -10.03 13.71
N ASP A 34 -2.24 -10.68 12.76
CA ASP A 34 -0.84 -10.37 12.46
C ASP A 34 -0.71 -9.13 11.57
N TYR A 35 -0.85 -7.96 12.19
CA TYR A 35 -0.67 -6.68 11.51
C TYR A 35 0.75 -6.47 11.00
N SER A 36 1.76 -7.08 11.63
CA SER A 36 3.17 -6.91 11.27
C SER A 36 3.47 -7.53 9.89
N THR A 37 3.04 -8.77 9.67
CA THR A 37 3.16 -9.46 8.39
C THR A 37 2.31 -8.77 7.32
N TYR A 38 1.08 -8.38 7.66
CA TYR A 38 0.19 -7.68 6.72
C TYR A 38 0.75 -6.32 6.29
N THR A 39 1.40 -5.59 7.21
CA THR A 39 2.12 -4.34 6.92
C THR A 39 3.26 -4.59 5.93
N ALA A 40 4.12 -5.58 6.21
CA ALA A 40 5.26 -5.89 5.36
C ALA A 40 4.83 -6.29 3.95
N GLU A 41 3.77 -7.09 3.83
CA GLU A 41 3.23 -7.49 2.52
C GLU A 41 2.66 -6.30 1.73
N ASN A 42 1.87 -5.44 2.38
CA ASN A 42 1.28 -4.28 1.70
C ASN A 42 2.34 -3.25 1.33
N LEU A 43 3.36 -3.04 2.16
CA LEU A 43 4.49 -2.17 1.85
C LEU A 43 5.25 -2.68 0.62
N ALA A 44 5.58 -3.98 0.57
CA ALA A 44 6.26 -4.56 -0.60
C ALA A 44 5.40 -4.47 -1.87
N ARG A 45 4.08 -4.56 -1.75
CA ARG A 45 3.16 -4.35 -2.89
C ARG A 45 3.14 -2.88 -3.32
N PHE A 46 3.12 -1.95 -2.37
CA PHE A 46 3.20 -0.52 -2.63
C PHE A 46 4.48 -0.17 -3.38
N GLU A 47 5.64 -0.62 -2.91
CA GLU A 47 6.94 -0.35 -3.53
C GLU A 47 6.97 -0.79 -4.99
N ARG A 48 6.50 -2.02 -5.27
CA ARG A 48 6.38 -2.52 -6.65
C ARG A 48 5.42 -1.70 -7.50
N ALA A 49 4.26 -1.34 -6.97
CA ALA A 49 3.26 -0.56 -7.70
C ALA A 49 3.74 0.87 -7.99
N TYR A 50 4.43 1.48 -7.02
CA TYR A 50 4.98 2.83 -7.15
C TYR A 50 6.14 2.87 -8.13
N GLN A 51 7.04 1.88 -8.09
CA GLN A 51 8.12 1.75 -9.06
C GLN A 51 7.57 1.59 -10.49
N ALA A 52 6.56 0.75 -10.69
CA ALA A 52 5.92 0.60 -12.00
C ALA A 52 5.25 1.90 -12.46
N PHE A 53 4.58 2.61 -11.56
CA PHE A 53 3.96 3.91 -11.87
C PHE A 53 4.99 4.97 -12.27
N GLU A 54 6.14 5.05 -11.59
CA GLU A 54 7.20 6.01 -11.94
C GLU A 54 7.88 5.68 -13.28
N GLN A 55 7.94 4.41 -13.69
CA GLN A 55 8.46 4.02 -15.00
C GLN A 55 7.52 4.38 -16.15
N ASP A 56 6.21 4.39 -15.90
CA ASP A 56 5.18 4.72 -16.88
C ASP A 56 4.91 6.24 -17.00
N ARG A 57 5.53 7.07 -16.15
CA ARG A 57 5.31 8.52 -16.03
C ARG A 57 6.26 9.35 -16.90
#